data_AF-A0A916LX41-F1
#
_entry.id   AF-A0A916LX41-F1
#
_cell.length_a   1.000
_cell.length_b   1.000
_cell.length_c   1.000
_cell.angle_alpha   90.00
_cell.angle_beta   90.00
_cell.angle_gamma   90.00
#
_symmetry.space_group_name_H-M   'P 1'
#
loop_
_entity.id
_entity.type
_entity.pdbx_description
1 polymer ?
#
loop_
_entity_poly.entity_id
_entity_poly.type
_entity_poly.pdbx_seq_one_letter_code
_entity_poly.pdbx_strand_id
1 'polypeptide(L)'
;MKRLFAAAVLSVLGLSSNAYATQYTLEAIEYPDSVWTRVNGINNKGHVVGAYSDGTTTHGYIYNENGFTTVDFPGAVQTSLEGINDSGKVVGWYNFNGQGIGYNTTYGFLYDNVAYFSVAFSGGNYGLGIPDDIAFNGINNKDTAVGQYWVGGERGFTYDEGTISNQFGAYGEDINDNGVIVAHWVEPETQSWLIINGDFHDFNGLENVHALDALGINNLGQVVGVLVGREDFFSGNFIYDDEFKLLDLPGVVNDINDSGQIVGNAQFAYIATPSNSTAVTEPSSMILLGLAGAGIFAAHRYSRSDTGSRLA
;
A
#
# COMPACT_ATOMS: atom_id res chain seq x y z
N MET A 1 39.80 17.99 53.32
CA MET A 1 40.25 18.26 51.95
C MET A 1 39.45 17.38 50.99
N LYS A 2 38.88 17.98 49.92
CA LYS A 2 38.29 17.29 48.75
C LYS A 2 39.30 16.23 48.23
N ARG A 3 38.87 15.07 47.70
CA ARG A 3 38.40 14.91 46.31
C ARG A 3 37.50 13.67 46.14
N LEU A 4 36.45 13.88 45.35
CA LEU A 4 35.54 12.93 44.70
C LEU A 4 36.29 11.91 43.80
N PHE A 5 35.68 10.75 43.59
CA PHE A 5 35.47 10.24 42.22
C PHE A 5 33.96 10.11 41.98
N ALA A 6 33.52 10.73 40.89
CA ALA A 6 32.15 10.79 40.41
C ALA A 6 31.83 9.52 39.61
N ALA A 7 30.67 8.91 39.88
CA ALA A 7 29.93 8.18 38.86
C ALA A 7 29.03 9.22 38.16
N ALA A 8 29.41 9.62 36.95
CA ALA A 8 28.50 10.36 36.09
C ALA A 8 27.47 9.38 35.55
N VAL A 9 26.26 9.40 36.12
CA VAL A 9 25.08 8.90 35.43
C VAL A 9 24.87 9.86 34.26
N LEU A 10 25.22 9.41 33.06
CA LEU A 10 24.83 10.09 31.84
C LEU A 10 23.33 9.80 31.65
N SER A 11 22.47 10.64 32.22
CA SER A 11 21.07 10.66 31.85
C SER A 11 21.01 11.15 30.41
N VAL A 12 20.86 10.22 29.46
CA VAL A 12 20.33 10.57 28.14
C VAL A 12 18.91 11.05 28.43
N LEU A 13 18.74 12.37 28.46
CA LEU A 13 17.42 12.98 28.37
C LEU A 13 16.78 12.41 27.13
N GLY A 14 15.70 11.64 27.34
CA GLY A 14 14.88 11.13 26.26
C GLY A 14 14.48 12.31 25.38
N LEU A 15 15.07 12.38 24.19
CA LEU A 15 14.45 13.04 23.07
C LEU A 15 13.27 12.14 22.70
N SER A 16 12.13 12.29 23.35
CA SER A 16 10.87 11.84 22.74
C SER A 16 10.68 12.74 21.53
N SER A 17 11.15 12.29 20.36
CA SER A 17 10.60 12.79 19.11
C SER A 17 9.11 12.45 19.16
N ASN A 18 8.27 13.42 19.49
CA ASN A 18 6.87 13.35 19.12
C ASN A 18 6.85 13.53 17.60
N ALA A 19 7.23 12.47 16.87
CA ALA A 19 6.76 12.29 15.51
C ALA A 19 5.26 12.07 15.68
N TYR A 20 4.46 13.12 15.48
CA TYR A 20 3.03 12.97 15.40
C TYR A 20 2.76 12.05 14.22
N ALA A 21 2.25 10.85 14.48
CA ALA A 21 1.73 10.00 13.42
C ALA A 21 0.71 10.82 12.62
N THR A 22 0.79 10.78 11.29
CA THR A 22 -0.20 11.40 10.42
C THR A 22 -1.57 10.90 10.86
N GLN A 23 -2.43 11.80 11.30
CA GLN A 23 -3.80 11.45 11.65
C GLN A 23 -4.63 11.40 10.38
N TYR A 24 -5.58 10.47 10.34
CA TYR A 24 -6.52 10.36 9.22
C TYR A 24 -7.94 10.61 9.70
N THR A 25 -8.73 11.29 8.87
CA THR A 25 -10.17 11.33 9.01
C THR A 25 -10.77 10.26 8.09
N LEU A 26 -11.60 9.39 8.66
CA LEU A 26 -12.26 8.32 7.90
C LEU A 26 -13.66 8.74 7.45
N GLU A 27 -13.94 8.49 6.18
CA GLU A 27 -15.29 8.53 5.60
C GLU A 27 -15.65 7.12 5.11
N ALA A 28 -16.85 6.64 5.50
CA ALA A 28 -17.35 5.34 5.06
C ALA A 28 -17.94 5.44 3.64
N ILE A 29 -17.62 4.45 2.81
CA ILE A 29 -18.11 4.30 1.43
C ILE A 29 -18.96 3.04 1.41
N GLU A 30 -20.25 3.19 1.69
CA GLU A 30 -21.18 2.06 1.72
C GLU A 30 -22.26 2.23 0.65
N TYR A 31 -22.30 1.27 -0.28
CA TYR A 31 -23.33 1.24 -1.30
C TYR A 31 -24.69 0.92 -0.63
N PRO A 32 -25.73 1.74 -0.86
CA PRO A 32 -27.04 1.55 -0.23
C PRO A 32 -27.63 0.16 -0.48
N ASP A 33 -28.18 -0.45 0.57
CA ASP A 33 -28.84 -1.77 0.53
C ASP A 33 -27.95 -2.95 0.07
N SER A 34 -26.64 -2.74 -0.04
CA SER A 34 -25.69 -3.83 -0.33
C SER A 34 -25.53 -4.78 0.86
N VAL A 35 -25.22 -6.04 0.55
CA VAL A 35 -24.80 -7.04 1.54
C VAL A 35 -23.36 -6.80 1.99
N TRP A 36 -22.54 -6.30 1.07
CA TRP A 36 -21.19 -5.82 1.34
C TRP A 36 -20.79 -4.80 0.29
N THR A 37 -19.96 -3.83 0.71
CA THR A 37 -19.24 -2.90 -0.16
C THR A 37 -17.74 -3.11 0.05
N ARG A 38 -16.96 -3.07 -1.04
CA ARG A 38 -15.50 -3.08 -1.00
C ARG A 38 -14.96 -2.00 -1.92
N VAL A 39 -13.94 -1.31 -1.44
CA VAL A 39 -13.12 -0.39 -2.23
C VAL A 39 -11.84 -1.09 -2.68
N ASN A 40 -11.38 -0.80 -3.89
CA ASN A 40 -10.15 -1.37 -4.46
C ASN A 40 -9.15 -0.29 -4.86
N GLY A 41 -9.58 0.80 -5.52
CA GLY A 41 -8.67 1.83 -6.03
C GLY A 41 -9.16 3.27 -5.89
N ILE A 42 -8.25 4.25 -6.00
CA ILE A 42 -8.50 5.69 -5.89
C ILE A 42 -7.63 6.50 -6.85
N ASN A 43 -8.19 7.52 -7.50
CA ASN A 43 -7.40 8.47 -8.31
C ASN A 43 -7.12 9.81 -7.58
N ASN A 44 -6.36 10.71 -8.22
CA ASN A 44 -5.99 12.00 -7.63
C ASN A 44 -7.13 13.01 -7.56
N LYS A 45 -8.29 12.71 -8.16
CA LYS A 45 -9.52 13.49 -7.99
C LYS A 45 -10.33 13.03 -6.77
N GLY A 46 -9.87 11.99 -6.07
CA GLY A 46 -10.60 11.35 -4.98
C GLY A 46 -11.76 10.49 -5.47
N HIS A 47 -11.78 10.11 -6.75
CA HIS A 47 -12.75 9.15 -7.28
C HIS A 47 -12.29 7.75 -6.89
N VAL A 48 -13.23 6.97 -6.38
CA VAL A 48 -12.97 5.67 -5.79
C VAL A 48 -13.67 4.60 -6.60
N VAL A 49 -13.02 3.46 -6.81
CA VAL A 49 -13.61 2.30 -7.48
C VAL A 49 -13.60 1.08 -6.60
N GLY A 50 -14.54 0.18 -6.86
CA GLY A 50 -14.63 -1.07 -6.13
C GLY A 50 -15.79 -1.94 -6.60
N ALA A 51 -16.27 -2.78 -5.69
CA ALA A 51 -17.38 -3.68 -5.93
C ALA A 51 -18.35 -3.74 -4.75
N TYR A 52 -19.62 -4.05 -5.03
CA TYR A 52 -20.62 -4.36 -4.01
C TYR A 52 -21.43 -5.59 -4.42
N SER A 53 -22.11 -6.21 -3.46
CA SER A 53 -23.07 -7.27 -3.77
C SER A 53 -24.47 -6.94 -3.29
N ASP A 54 -25.45 -7.26 -4.13
CA ASP A 54 -26.87 -7.23 -3.78
C ASP A 54 -27.37 -8.53 -3.11
N GLY A 55 -26.44 -9.46 -2.82
CA GLY A 55 -26.72 -10.79 -2.28
C GLY A 55 -26.93 -11.87 -3.34
N THR A 56 -26.98 -11.51 -4.63
CA THR A 56 -27.11 -12.44 -5.76
C THR A 56 -25.98 -12.32 -6.77
N THR A 57 -25.61 -11.09 -7.13
CA THR A 57 -24.54 -10.76 -8.07
C THR A 57 -23.54 -9.79 -7.44
N THR A 58 -22.39 -9.62 -8.10
CA THR A 58 -21.39 -8.62 -7.73
C THR A 58 -21.34 -7.56 -8.82
N HIS A 59 -21.38 -6.31 -8.41
CA HIS A 59 -21.44 -5.15 -9.27
C HIS A 59 -20.21 -4.27 -9.06
N GLY A 60 -19.66 -3.73 -10.14
CA GLY A 60 -18.64 -2.70 -10.05
C GLY A 60 -19.27 -1.35 -9.72
N TYR A 61 -18.53 -0.47 -9.04
CA TYR A 61 -18.98 0.91 -8.84
C TYR A 61 -17.85 1.93 -8.92
N ILE A 62 -18.23 3.16 -9.30
CA ILE A 62 -17.43 4.37 -9.13
C ILE A 62 -18.14 5.26 -8.10
N TYR A 63 -17.42 5.72 -7.08
CA TYR A 63 -17.88 6.68 -6.08
C TYR A 63 -17.12 8.00 -6.25
N ASN A 64 -17.86 9.11 -6.32
CA ASN A 64 -17.31 10.45 -6.42
C ASN A 64 -18.24 11.47 -5.73
N GLU A 65 -18.02 12.77 -5.96
CA GLU A 65 -18.82 13.84 -5.37
C GLU A 65 -20.33 13.78 -5.69
N ASN A 66 -20.72 13.04 -6.74
CA ASN A 66 -22.11 12.82 -7.13
C ASN A 66 -22.71 11.51 -6.56
N GLY A 67 -21.94 10.77 -5.76
CA GLY A 67 -22.33 9.48 -5.19
C GLY A 67 -21.90 8.28 -6.04
N PHE A 68 -22.63 7.18 -5.90
CA PHE A 68 -22.33 5.91 -6.56
C PHE A 68 -22.87 5.85 -8.00
N THR A 69 -22.05 5.34 -8.90
CA THR A 69 -22.44 4.90 -10.26
C THR A 69 -22.09 3.44 -10.41
N THR A 70 -23.10 2.59 -10.65
CA THR A 70 -22.88 1.17 -10.94
C THR A 70 -22.31 0.99 -12.35
N VAL A 71 -21.30 0.15 -12.48
CA VAL A 71 -20.57 -0.15 -13.71
C VAL A 71 -20.45 -1.66 -13.82
N ASP A 72 -21.30 -2.26 -14.66
CA ASP A 72 -21.36 -3.71 -14.86
C ASP A 72 -20.87 -4.09 -16.26
N PHE A 73 -20.00 -5.09 -16.32
CA PHE A 73 -19.66 -5.69 -17.60
C PHE A 73 -20.89 -6.38 -18.19
N PRO A 74 -21.26 -6.13 -19.47
CA PRO A 74 -22.49 -6.66 -20.04
C PRO A 74 -22.62 -8.19 -19.96
N GLY A 75 -23.65 -8.65 -19.27
CA GLY A 75 -23.99 -10.07 -19.12
C GLY A 75 -23.18 -10.81 -18.05
N ALA A 76 -22.21 -10.16 -17.40
CA ALA A 76 -21.46 -10.74 -16.30
C ALA A 76 -22.33 -10.95 -15.05
N VAL A 77 -21.99 -11.96 -14.25
CA VAL A 77 -22.58 -12.23 -12.93
C VAL A 77 -21.76 -11.54 -11.83
N GLN A 78 -20.47 -11.31 -12.10
CA GLN A 78 -19.59 -10.52 -11.25
C GLN A 78 -18.81 -9.54 -12.10
N THR A 79 -18.82 -8.28 -11.69
CA THR A 79 -17.92 -7.23 -12.18
C THR A 79 -17.20 -6.62 -10.97
N SER A 80 -15.88 -6.49 -11.05
CA SER A 80 -15.08 -5.78 -10.05
C SER A 80 -14.22 -4.74 -10.75
N LEU A 81 -14.25 -3.51 -10.24
CA LEU A 81 -13.37 -2.43 -10.67
C LEU A 81 -12.18 -2.41 -9.72
N GLU A 82 -10.95 -2.51 -10.23
CA GLU A 82 -9.74 -2.64 -9.39
C GLU A 82 -8.93 -1.34 -9.38
N GLY A 83 -8.65 -0.76 -10.56
CA GLY A 83 -7.85 0.47 -10.69
C GLY A 83 -8.56 1.56 -11.47
N ILE A 84 -8.26 2.82 -11.17
CA ILE A 84 -8.80 4.00 -11.86
C ILE A 84 -7.73 5.07 -12.05
N ASN A 85 -7.66 5.67 -13.25
CA ASN A 85 -6.78 6.81 -13.51
C ASN A 85 -7.52 8.17 -13.46
N ASP A 86 -6.77 9.27 -13.52
CA ASP A 86 -7.31 10.64 -13.42
C ASP A 86 -8.19 11.03 -14.60
N SER A 87 -8.07 10.33 -15.74
CA SER A 87 -8.98 10.52 -16.88
C SER A 87 -10.31 9.78 -16.71
N GLY A 88 -10.45 9.00 -15.62
CA GLY A 88 -11.64 8.20 -15.31
C GLY A 88 -11.69 6.87 -16.06
N LYS A 89 -10.58 6.41 -16.64
CA LYS A 89 -10.50 5.05 -17.18
C LYS A 89 -10.33 4.08 -16.02
N VAL A 90 -11.00 2.95 -16.13
CA VAL A 90 -11.05 1.92 -15.10
C VAL A 90 -10.58 0.61 -15.68
N VAL A 91 -9.88 -0.17 -14.87
CA VAL A 91 -9.54 -1.54 -15.18
C VAL A 91 -10.08 -2.48 -14.10
N GLY A 92 -10.26 -3.74 -14.46
CA GLY A 92 -10.68 -4.75 -13.49
C GLY A 92 -10.93 -6.09 -14.14
N TRP A 93 -11.82 -6.87 -13.54
CA TRP A 93 -12.17 -8.20 -14.01
C TRP A 93 -13.68 -8.50 -13.91
N TYR A 94 -14.11 -9.46 -14.71
CA TYR A 94 -15.47 -9.97 -14.71
C TYR A 94 -15.52 -11.49 -14.92
N ASN A 95 -16.65 -12.10 -14.58
CA ASN A 95 -16.96 -13.49 -14.93
C ASN A 95 -18.48 -13.70 -15.14
N PHE A 96 -18.83 -14.82 -15.76
CA PHE A 96 -20.22 -15.17 -16.11
C PHE A 96 -20.86 -16.23 -15.21
N ASN A 97 -20.12 -16.78 -14.25
CA ASN A 97 -20.52 -17.96 -13.47
C ASN A 97 -20.48 -17.72 -11.95
N GLY A 98 -20.09 -16.52 -11.49
CA GLY A 98 -20.00 -16.17 -10.07
C GLY A 98 -18.77 -16.71 -9.35
N GLN A 99 -17.77 -17.23 -10.09
CA GLN A 99 -16.53 -17.75 -9.51
C GLN A 99 -15.42 -16.69 -9.59
N GLY A 100 -14.75 -16.39 -8.48
CA GLY A 100 -13.68 -15.37 -8.43
C GLY A 100 -12.42 -15.67 -9.26
N ILE A 101 -11.33 -14.93 -9.03
CA ILE A 101 -10.05 -15.13 -9.72
C ILE A 101 -9.51 -16.56 -9.47
N GLY A 102 -8.97 -17.20 -10.51
CA GLY A 102 -8.30 -18.52 -10.43
C GLY A 102 -9.17 -19.74 -10.74
N TYR A 103 -10.41 -19.54 -11.23
CA TYR A 103 -11.33 -20.62 -11.62
C TYR A 103 -11.46 -20.82 -13.14
N ASN A 104 -10.46 -20.48 -13.95
CA ASN A 104 -10.43 -20.56 -15.42
C ASN A 104 -11.62 -19.87 -16.12
N THR A 105 -12.15 -18.81 -15.51
CA THR A 105 -13.38 -18.14 -15.94
C THR A 105 -13.39 -16.64 -15.69
N THR A 106 -12.24 -16.08 -15.31
CA THR A 106 -12.08 -14.63 -15.09
C THR A 106 -11.48 -13.95 -16.30
N TYR A 107 -12.02 -12.79 -16.65
CA TYR A 107 -11.60 -11.99 -17.79
C TYR A 107 -11.28 -10.57 -17.35
N GLY A 108 -10.18 -10.02 -17.86
CA GLY A 108 -9.76 -8.66 -17.62
C GLY A 108 -10.42 -7.70 -18.60
N PHE A 109 -10.75 -6.50 -18.13
CA PHE A 109 -11.28 -5.44 -18.98
C PHE A 109 -10.66 -4.08 -18.67
N LEU A 110 -10.70 -3.21 -19.68
CA LEU A 110 -10.53 -1.77 -19.56
C LEU A 110 -11.85 -1.09 -19.96
N TYR A 111 -12.28 -0.11 -19.17
CA TYR A 111 -13.45 0.72 -19.39
C TYR A 111 -13.05 2.19 -19.53
N ASP A 112 -13.39 2.83 -20.65
CA ASP A 112 -12.99 4.20 -20.97
C ASP A 112 -14.14 5.24 -20.87
N ASN A 113 -15.17 4.94 -20.07
CA ASN A 113 -16.45 5.66 -19.99
C ASN A 113 -17.36 5.55 -21.22
N VAL A 114 -16.92 4.93 -22.32
CA VAL A 114 -17.71 4.76 -23.54
C VAL A 114 -17.88 3.29 -23.90
N ALA A 115 -16.83 2.49 -23.76
CA ALA A 115 -16.78 1.10 -24.15
C ALA A 115 -15.98 0.25 -23.16
N TYR A 116 -16.31 -1.05 -23.16
CA TYR A 116 -15.49 -2.08 -22.54
C TYR A 116 -14.59 -2.70 -23.59
N PHE A 117 -13.31 -2.84 -23.26
CA PHE A 117 -12.34 -3.60 -24.03
C PHE A 117 -11.96 -4.82 -23.21
N SER A 118 -12.45 -5.99 -23.61
CA SER A 118 -11.98 -7.26 -23.05
C SER A 118 -10.57 -7.51 -23.57
N VAL A 119 -9.62 -7.74 -22.67
CA VAL A 119 -8.28 -8.16 -23.06
C VAL A 119 -8.25 -9.67 -23.02
N ALA A 120 -8.05 -10.28 -24.19
CA ALA A 120 -7.81 -11.71 -24.32
C ALA A 120 -6.41 -11.91 -24.89
N PHE A 121 -5.62 -12.82 -24.32
CA PHE A 121 -4.37 -13.24 -24.95
C PHE A 121 -4.70 -13.92 -26.29
N SER A 122 -4.25 -13.31 -27.40
CA SER A 122 -4.22 -13.99 -28.68
C SER A 122 -3.11 -15.05 -28.65
N GLY A 123 -3.41 -16.24 -28.11
CA GLY A 123 -2.41 -17.31 -28.02
C GLY A 123 -2.51 -18.24 -26.81
N GLY A 124 -3.59 -18.24 -26.03
CA GLY A 124 -3.84 -19.21 -24.96
C GLY A 124 -3.54 -20.65 -25.44
N ASN A 125 -2.47 -21.23 -24.92
CA ASN A 125 -1.77 -22.30 -25.62
C ASN A 125 -2.30 -23.68 -25.21
N TYR A 126 -3.41 -24.10 -25.81
CA TYR A 126 -3.69 -25.52 -26.11
C TYR A 126 -4.44 -25.74 -27.44
N GLY A 127 -4.72 -24.69 -28.24
CA GLY A 127 -5.60 -24.85 -29.42
C GLY A 127 -7.02 -25.28 -29.06
N LEU A 128 -7.45 -25.02 -27.81
CA LEU A 128 -8.76 -25.41 -27.26
C LEU A 128 -9.72 -24.23 -27.07
N GLY A 129 -9.30 -22.98 -27.33
CA GLY A 129 -10.17 -21.81 -27.22
C GLY A 129 -10.71 -21.55 -25.81
N ILE A 130 -9.96 -21.93 -24.76
CA ILE A 130 -10.29 -21.65 -23.36
C ILE A 130 -9.63 -20.31 -22.98
N PRO A 131 -10.36 -19.36 -22.38
CA PRO A 131 -9.80 -18.08 -21.96
C PRO A 131 -8.89 -18.23 -20.74
N ASP A 132 -7.72 -17.59 -20.81
CA ASP A 132 -6.75 -17.53 -19.73
C ASP A 132 -7.33 -16.68 -18.58
N ASP A 133 -7.19 -17.12 -17.33
CA ASP A 133 -7.53 -16.29 -16.16
C ASP A 133 -6.65 -15.04 -16.19
N ILE A 134 -7.23 -13.90 -16.51
CA ILE A 134 -6.57 -12.60 -16.56
C ILE A 134 -7.37 -11.60 -15.75
N ALA A 135 -6.68 -10.83 -14.91
CA ALA A 135 -7.24 -9.73 -14.15
C ALA A 135 -6.31 -8.53 -14.24
N PHE A 136 -6.91 -7.35 -14.39
CA PHE A 136 -6.20 -6.09 -14.18
C PHE A 136 -6.38 -5.64 -12.74
N ASN A 137 -5.31 -5.10 -12.16
CA ASN A 137 -5.29 -4.66 -10.77
C ASN A 137 -5.09 -3.13 -10.70
N GLY A 138 -4.14 -2.56 -11.46
CA GLY A 138 -3.83 -1.11 -11.44
C GLY A 138 -3.69 -0.45 -12.81
N ILE A 139 -3.83 0.87 -12.87
CA ILE A 139 -3.67 1.68 -14.09
C ILE A 139 -3.15 3.08 -13.77
N ASN A 140 -2.16 3.55 -14.52
CA ASN A 140 -1.62 4.90 -14.37
C ASN A 140 -2.26 5.92 -15.33
N ASN A 141 -1.89 7.20 -15.19
CA ASN A 141 -2.38 8.30 -16.02
C ASN A 141 -1.77 8.34 -17.44
N LYS A 142 -0.86 7.41 -17.76
CA LYS A 142 -0.37 7.16 -19.13
C LYS A 142 -1.15 6.05 -19.82
N ASP A 143 -2.24 5.58 -19.22
CA ASP A 143 -3.06 4.47 -19.70
C ASP A 143 -2.34 3.11 -19.73
N THR A 144 -1.19 3.01 -19.06
CA THR A 144 -0.51 1.74 -18.83
C THR A 144 -1.16 1.05 -17.63
N ALA A 145 -1.66 -0.16 -17.86
CA ALA A 145 -2.26 -0.99 -16.82
C ALA A 145 -1.34 -2.16 -16.44
N VAL A 146 -1.51 -2.66 -15.22
CA VAL A 146 -0.86 -3.87 -14.71
C VAL A 146 -1.88 -4.86 -14.22
N GLY A 147 -1.47 -6.11 -14.15
CA GLY A 147 -2.30 -7.15 -13.61
C GLY A 147 -1.61 -8.49 -13.55
N GLN A 148 -2.43 -9.52 -13.47
CA GLN A 148 -2.02 -10.90 -13.30
C GLN A 148 -2.73 -11.82 -14.29
N TYR A 149 -2.05 -12.91 -14.65
CA TYR A 149 -2.64 -14.02 -15.36
C TYR A 149 -2.07 -15.37 -14.94
N TRP A 150 -2.85 -16.43 -15.14
CA TRP A 150 -2.45 -17.80 -14.83
C TRP A 150 -2.34 -18.67 -16.08
N VAL A 151 -1.12 -19.02 -16.50
CA VAL A 151 -0.85 -20.01 -17.57
C VAL A 151 0.30 -20.92 -17.14
N GLY A 152 -0.04 -22.00 -16.43
CA GLY A 152 0.96 -22.96 -15.93
C GLY A 152 1.90 -22.37 -14.87
N GLY A 153 1.50 -21.27 -14.24
CA GLY A 153 2.23 -20.53 -13.21
C GLY A 153 1.77 -19.08 -13.14
N GLU A 154 2.11 -18.44 -12.03
CA GLU A 154 1.79 -17.05 -11.72
C GLU A 154 2.64 -16.09 -12.56
N ARG A 155 1.99 -15.11 -13.18
CA ARG A 155 2.64 -14.11 -14.03
C ARG A 155 1.93 -12.78 -13.91
N GLY A 156 2.72 -11.71 -13.88
CA GLY A 156 2.24 -10.35 -14.05
C GLY A 156 2.54 -9.84 -15.44
N PHE A 157 1.87 -8.76 -15.80
CA PHE A 157 2.03 -8.14 -17.10
C PHE A 157 1.80 -6.63 -17.04
N THR A 158 2.32 -5.93 -18.04
CA THR A 158 1.89 -4.57 -18.39
C THR A 158 1.03 -4.62 -19.64
N TYR A 159 0.03 -3.74 -19.72
CA TYR A 159 -0.81 -3.53 -20.90
C TYR A 159 -0.75 -2.06 -21.28
N ASP A 160 -0.43 -1.82 -22.55
CA ASP A 160 -0.38 -0.47 -23.11
C ASP A 160 -0.82 -0.52 -24.58
N GLU A 161 -1.70 0.41 -24.98
CA GLU A 161 -2.21 0.53 -26.36
C GLU A 161 -2.65 -0.79 -27.02
N GLY A 162 -3.33 -1.68 -26.28
CA GLY A 162 -3.78 -2.97 -26.82
C GLY A 162 -2.74 -4.09 -26.79
N THR A 163 -1.56 -3.83 -26.24
CA THR A 163 -0.43 -4.76 -26.23
C THR A 163 -0.10 -5.18 -24.81
N ILE A 164 -0.13 -6.49 -24.57
CA ILE A 164 0.45 -7.07 -23.36
C ILE A 164 1.97 -7.20 -23.54
N SER A 165 2.74 -6.69 -22.60
CA SER A 165 4.20 -6.69 -22.59
C SER A 165 4.75 -6.96 -21.19
N ASN A 166 6.08 -7.08 -21.08
CA ASN A 166 6.82 -7.23 -19.82
C ASN A 166 6.21 -8.29 -18.90
N GLN A 167 6.16 -9.53 -19.37
CA GLN A 167 5.71 -10.64 -18.52
C GLN A 167 6.77 -10.90 -17.45
N PHE A 168 6.42 -10.69 -16.19
CA PHE A 168 7.30 -10.89 -15.04
C PHE A 168 6.74 -11.98 -14.13
N GLY A 169 7.59 -12.57 -13.29
CA GLY A 169 7.21 -13.74 -12.48
C GLY A 169 6.36 -13.44 -11.24
N ALA A 170 5.95 -12.19 -11.01
CA ALA A 170 5.16 -11.75 -9.87
C ALA A 170 3.84 -11.16 -10.36
N TYR A 171 2.79 -11.09 -9.53
CA TYR A 171 1.56 -10.37 -9.89
C TYR A 171 1.78 -8.86 -9.77
N GLY A 172 1.35 -8.10 -10.78
CA GLY A 172 1.37 -6.64 -10.71
C GLY A 172 0.11 -6.14 -10.01
N GLU A 173 0.28 -5.46 -8.88
CA GLU A 173 -0.81 -4.94 -8.05
C GLU A 173 -1.20 -3.53 -8.47
N ASP A 174 -0.21 -2.65 -8.58
CA ASP A 174 -0.47 -1.26 -8.94
C ASP A 174 0.73 -0.62 -9.64
N ILE A 175 0.50 0.50 -10.33
CA ILE A 175 1.49 1.20 -11.16
C ILE A 175 1.31 2.71 -11.08
N ASN A 176 2.40 3.43 -10.84
CA ASN A 176 2.40 4.89 -10.89
C ASN A 176 2.78 5.46 -12.27
N ASP A 177 2.68 6.78 -12.44
CA ASP A 177 2.98 7.49 -13.70
C ASP A 177 4.47 7.45 -14.06
N ASN A 178 5.34 7.12 -13.11
CA ASN A 178 6.76 6.91 -13.38
C ASN A 178 7.04 5.50 -13.94
N GLY A 179 6.02 4.63 -14.02
CA GLY A 179 6.14 3.25 -14.49
C GLY A 179 6.74 2.31 -13.45
N VAL A 180 6.75 2.72 -12.17
CA VAL A 180 7.12 1.85 -11.06
C VAL A 180 5.91 1.00 -10.72
N ILE A 181 6.11 -0.32 -10.69
CA ILE A 181 5.05 -1.29 -10.41
C ILE A 181 5.27 -1.84 -9.01
N VAL A 182 4.22 -1.85 -8.20
CA VAL A 182 4.17 -2.69 -7.00
C VAL A 182 3.72 -4.08 -7.42
N ALA A 183 4.50 -5.09 -7.05
CA ALA A 183 4.21 -6.46 -7.40
C ALA A 183 4.39 -7.38 -6.20
N HIS A 184 3.65 -8.49 -6.15
CA HIS A 184 3.82 -9.50 -5.11
C HIS A 184 4.05 -10.89 -5.71
N TRP A 185 4.82 -11.71 -5.01
CA TRP A 185 5.12 -13.09 -5.38
C TRP A 185 4.44 -14.07 -4.42
N VAL A 186 3.80 -15.13 -4.92
CA VAL A 186 3.28 -16.22 -4.09
C VAL A 186 4.20 -17.44 -4.20
N GLU A 187 4.86 -17.77 -3.09
CA GLU A 187 5.65 -18.99 -2.81
C GLU A 187 7.14 -19.07 -3.23
N PRO A 188 8.04 -19.57 -2.36
CA PRO A 188 7.76 -20.19 -1.06
C PRO A 188 7.49 -19.19 0.07
N GLU A 189 7.73 -17.90 -0.17
CA GLU A 189 7.50 -16.81 0.78
C GLU A 189 6.84 -15.64 0.04
N THR A 190 5.76 -15.10 0.62
CA THR A 190 5.05 -13.92 0.12
C THR A 190 5.95 -12.70 0.28
N GLN A 191 6.46 -12.19 -0.84
CA GLN A 191 7.32 -11.00 -0.86
C GLN A 191 6.82 -10.02 -1.92
N SER A 192 6.68 -8.77 -1.50
CA SER A 192 6.42 -7.66 -2.40
C SER A 192 7.70 -7.00 -2.90
N TRP A 193 7.62 -6.46 -4.10
CA TRP A 193 8.72 -5.87 -4.85
C TRP A 193 8.27 -4.57 -5.52
N LEU A 194 9.23 -3.68 -5.73
CA LEU A 194 9.13 -2.60 -6.69
C LEU A 194 9.79 -3.06 -8.00
N ILE A 195 9.05 -3.02 -9.10
CA ILE A 195 9.62 -3.26 -10.43
C ILE A 195 9.89 -1.90 -11.09
N ILE A 196 11.17 -1.62 -11.34
CA ILE A 196 11.63 -0.36 -11.92
C ILE A 196 12.42 -0.71 -13.18
N ASN A 197 11.93 -0.27 -14.35
CA ASN A 197 12.54 -0.60 -15.65
C ASN A 197 12.73 -2.12 -15.89
N GLY A 198 11.88 -2.95 -15.29
CA GLY A 198 11.94 -4.41 -15.38
C GLY A 198 12.83 -5.10 -14.33
N ASP A 199 13.58 -4.33 -13.54
CA ASP A 199 14.40 -4.84 -12.45
C ASP A 199 13.60 -4.88 -11.15
N PHE A 200 13.78 -5.94 -10.37
CA PHE A 200 13.14 -6.13 -9.07
C PHE A 200 13.97 -5.48 -7.97
N HIS A 201 13.34 -4.59 -7.21
CA HIS A 201 13.90 -3.88 -6.06
C HIS A 201 13.11 -4.25 -4.81
N ASP A 202 13.83 -4.52 -3.73
CA ASP A 202 13.21 -4.67 -2.42
C ASP A 202 12.89 -3.29 -1.82
N PHE A 203 12.16 -3.30 -0.71
CA PHE A 203 11.94 -2.10 0.08
C PHE A 203 13.13 -1.90 1.02
N ASN A 204 14.15 -1.19 0.53
CA ASN A 204 15.42 -0.88 1.19
C ASN A 204 15.35 -0.90 2.73
N GLY A 205 15.91 -1.93 3.37
CA GLY A 205 16.05 -1.99 4.83
C GLY A 205 15.12 -2.94 5.57
N LEU A 206 14.22 -3.64 4.87
CA LEU A 206 13.47 -4.78 5.42
C LEU A 206 14.03 -6.13 4.95
N GLU A 207 15.36 -6.30 5.04
CA GLU A 207 15.93 -7.65 5.00
C GLU A 207 15.17 -8.49 6.05
N ASN A 208 14.48 -9.54 5.61
CA ASN A 208 13.71 -10.50 6.43
C ASN A 208 12.28 -10.09 6.87
N VAL A 209 11.59 -9.15 6.21
CA VAL A 209 10.12 -9.04 6.36
C VAL A 209 9.45 -9.99 5.36
N HIS A 210 9.29 -11.24 5.79
CA HIS A 210 8.85 -12.40 4.99
C HIS A 210 7.34 -12.43 4.66
N ALA A 211 6.64 -11.30 4.78
CA ALA A 211 5.18 -11.24 4.65
C ALA A 211 4.71 -9.77 4.55
N LEU A 212 5.16 -9.11 3.50
CA LEU A 212 4.75 -7.78 3.10
C LEU A 212 3.85 -7.90 1.87
N ASP A 213 2.61 -7.45 1.99
CA ASP A 213 1.66 -7.34 0.88
C ASP A 213 1.52 -5.85 0.54
N ALA A 214 2.31 -5.38 -0.42
CA ALA A 214 2.22 -4.04 -0.97
C ALA A 214 1.14 -4.01 -2.05
N LEU A 215 0.23 -3.03 -1.99
CA LEU A 215 -1.02 -3.06 -2.72
C LEU A 215 -1.24 -1.83 -3.61
N GLY A 216 -0.81 -0.64 -3.17
CA GLY A 216 -0.99 0.60 -3.95
C GLY A 216 0.23 1.52 -3.90
N ILE A 217 0.40 2.32 -4.95
CA ILE A 217 1.53 3.24 -5.13
C ILE A 217 1.11 4.57 -5.75
N ASN A 218 1.54 5.69 -5.16
CA ASN A 218 1.32 7.00 -5.74
C ASN A 218 2.52 7.51 -6.57
N ASN A 219 2.38 8.66 -7.23
CA ASN A 219 3.42 9.28 -8.06
C ASN A 219 4.57 9.89 -7.26
N LEU A 220 4.40 10.04 -5.94
CA LEU A 220 5.49 10.40 -5.03
C LEU A 220 6.39 9.20 -4.72
N GLY A 221 6.00 7.99 -5.12
CA GLY A 221 6.72 6.74 -4.82
C GLY A 221 6.36 6.17 -3.45
N GLN A 222 5.32 6.69 -2.80
CA GLN A 222 4.83 6.15 -1.54
C GLN A 222 4.02 4.91 -1.81
N VAL A 223 4.25 3.86 -1.02
CA VAL A 223 3.58 2.56 -1.17
C VAL A 223 2.82 2.23 0.08
N VAL A 224 1.57 1.78 -0.06
CA VAL A 224 0.75 1.29 1.06
C VAL A 224 0.52 -0.20 0.93
N GLY A 225 0.24 -0.83 2.08
CA GLY A 225 -0.09 -2.25 2.11
C GLY A 225 -0.21 -2.79 3.54
N VAL A 226 -0.12 -4.11 3.65
CA VAL A 226 -0.27 -4.83 4.92
C VAL A 226 0.97 -5.64 5.25
N LEU A 227 1.33 -5.64 6.53
CA LEU A 227 2.25 -6.58 7.13
C LEU A 227 1.45 -7.78 7.66
N VAL A 228 1.73 -8.97 7.15
CA VAL A 228 1.12 -10.22 7.63
C VAL A 228 2.11 -10.89 8.58
N GLY A 229 1.74 -11.10 9.85
CA GLY A 229 2.68 -11.70 10.80
C GLY A 229 2.90 -13.19 10.55
N ARG A 230 4.15 -13.68 10.55
CA ARG A 230 4.45 -15.09 10.91
C ARG A 230 4.95 -15.19 12.34
N GLU A 231 4.19 -15.91 13.15
CA GLU A 231 4.37 -16.35 14.56
C GLU A 231 4.85 -15.33 15.63
N ASP A 232 5.59 -14.27 15.30
CA ASP A 232 6.06 -13.22 16.22
C ASP A 232 5.98 -11.78 15.65
N PHE A 233 5.49 -11.60 14.41
CA PHE A 233 5.41 -10.29 13.76
C PHE A 233 4.02 -9.64 13.89
N PHE A 234 4.04 -8.34 14.17
CA PHE A 234 2.88 -7.44 14.21
C PHE A 234 2.12 -7.49 12.87
N SER A 235 0.79 -7.60 12.92
CA SER A 235 -0.07 -7.40 11.75
C SER A 235 -0.59 -5.97 11.73
N GLY A 236 -0.44 -5.27 10.60
CA GLY A 236 -0.95 -3.91 10.47
C GLY A 236 -0.66 -3.26 9.13
N ASN A 237 -1.33 -2.14 8.89
CA ASN A 237 -1.16 -1.34 7.68
C ASN A 237 0.16 -0.57 7.72
N PHE A 238 0.80 -0.39 6.58
CA PHE A 238 2.02 0.39 6.45
C PHE A 238 1.93 1.41 5.31
N ILE A 239 2.78 2.43 5.42
CA ILE A 239 3.21 3.27 4.30
C ILE A 239 4.75 3.25 4.24
N TYR A 240 5.29 3.06 3.05
CA TYR A 240 6.71 3.18 2.73
C TYR A 240 6.93 4.47 1.95
N ASP A 241 7.87 5.29 2.41
CA ASP A 241 8.25 6.58 1.83
C ASP A 241 9.72 6.83 2.20
N ASP A 242 10.61 6.10 1.52
CA ASP A 242 12.02 5.83 1.86
C ASP A 242 12.26 5.11 3.21
N GLU A 243 11.32 5.22 4.15
CA GLU A 243 11.30 4.55 5.44
C GLU A 243 9.93 3.91 5.70
N PHE A 244 9.91 2.79 6.41
CA PHE A 244 8.68 2.12 6.82
C PHE A 244 8.01 2.82 8.00
N LYS A 245 6.71 3.09 7.85
CA LYS A 245 5.86 3.70 8.88
C LYS A 245 4.59 2.87 9.02
N LEU A 246 4.23 2.53 10.26
CA LEU A 246 2.95 1.89 10.54
C LEU A 246 1.82 2.93 10.44
N LEU A 247 0.70 2.51 9.86
CA LEU A 247 -0.53 3.28 9.76
C LEU A 247 -1.52 2.80 10.82
N ASP A 248 -2.04 3.74 11.61
CA ASP A 248 -3.17 3.49 12.50
C ASP A 248 -4.49 3.63 11.72
N LEU A 249 -4.69 2.71 10.79
CA LEU A 249 -5.90 2.57 9.97
C LEU A 249 -6.54 1.20 10.23
N PRO A 250 -7.88 1.10 10.23
CA PRO A 250 -8.56 -0.16 10.47
C PRO A 250 -8.48 -1.08 9.24
N GLY A 251 -8.51 -2.40 9.49
CA GLY A 251 -8.62 -3.39 8.42
C GLY A 251 -7.41 -3.42 7.50
N VAL A 252 -7.65 -3.49 6.19
CA VAL A 252 -6.64 -3.61 5.12
C VAL A 252 -6.74 -2.37 4.24
N VAL A 253 -5.61 -1.67 4.03
CA VAL A 253 -5.49 -0.61 3.02
C VAL A 253 -5.26 -1.24 1.64
N ASN A 254 -5.80 -0.65 0.58
CA ASN A 254 -5.68 -1.19 -0.77
C ASN A 254 -4.93 -0.24 -1.71
N ASP A 255 -5.16 1.08 -1.60
CA ASP A 255 -4.61 2.03 -2.57
C ASP A 255 -4.41 3.44 -1.97
N ILE A 256 -3.57 4.26 -2.62
CA ILE A 256 -3.16 5.60 -2.20
C ILE A 256 -3.05 6.56 -3.39
N ASN A 257 -3.57 7.78 -3.25
CA ASN A 257 -3.39 8.84 -4.26
C ASN A 257 -2.24 9.82 -3.91
N ASP A 258 -1.94 10.75 -4.82
CA ASP A 258 -0.85 11.74 -4.67
C ASP A 258 -1.09 12.76 -3.56
N SER A 259 -2.34 12.90 -3.10
CA SER A 259 -2.68 13.74 -1.94
C SER A 259 -2.52 12.99 -0.61
N GLY A 260 -2.10 11.72 -0.64
CA GLY A 260 -1.96 10.84 0.52
C GLY A 260 -3.29 10.32 1.06
N GLN A 261 -4.38 10.44 0.32
CA GLN A 261 -5.62 9.76 0.69
C GLN A 261 -5.46 8.27 0.44
N ILE A 262 -5.88 7.46 1.41
CA ILE A 262 -5.77 6.01 1.37
C ILE A 262 -7.17 5.42 1.39
N VAL A 263 -7.43 4.42 0.55
CA VAL A 263 -8.67 3.63 0.61
C VAL A 263 -8.41 2.26 1.21
N GLY A 264 -9.40 1.71 1.90
CA GLY A 264 -9.28 0.41 2.55
C GLY A 264 -10.60 -0.22 2.95
N ASN A 265 -10.52 -1.50 3.32
CA ASN A 265 -11.65 -2.32 3.74
C ASN A 265 -11.47 -2.77 5.19
N ALA A 266 -12.48 -2.55 6.04
CA ALA A 266 -12.57 -3.06 7.40
C ALA A 266 -13.96 -3.68 7.64
N GLN A 267 -14.65 -3.28 8.71
CA GLN A 267 -16.08 -3.56 8.84
C GLN A 267 -16.92 -2.80 7.80
N PHE A 268 -16.36 -1.74 7.24
CA PHE A 268 -16.90 -0.94 6.15
C PHE A 268 -15.75 -0.57 5.19
N ALA A 269 -16.08 -0.30 3.93
CA ALA A 269 -15.14 0.31 3.00
C ALA A 269 -14.97 1.79 3.34
N TYR A 270 -13.77 2.35 3.19
CA TYR A 270 -13.48 3.73 3.61
C TYR A 270 -12.48 4.45 2.71
N ILE A 271 -12.54 5.77 2.76
CA ILE A 271 -11.44 6.68 2.39
C ILE A 271 -10.91 7.36 3.66
N ALA A 272 -9.60 7.32 3.82
CA ALA A 272 -8.83 7.93 4.90
C ALA A 272 -8.11 9.15 4.34
N THR A 273 -8.51 10.35 4.77
CA THR A 273 -7.88 11.61 4.33
C THR A 273 -6.92 12.12 5.40
N PRO A 274 -5.65 12.44 5.06
CA PRO A 274 -4.71 13.04 6.00
C PRO A 274 -5.27 14.31 6.63
N SER A 275 -5.33 14.35 7.95
CA SER A 275 -5.68 15.54 8.71
C SER A 275 -4.46 16.46 8.75
N ASN A 276 -4.60 17.69 8.26
CA ASN A 276 -3.60 18.73 8.53
C ASN A 276 -3.55 18.92 10.06
N SER A 277 -2.46 18.49 10.71
CA SER A 277 -2.23 18.84 12.10
C SER A 277 -1.95 20.34 12.14
N THR A 278 -2.98 21.15 12.37
CA THR A 278 -2.72 22.50 12.86
C THR A 278 -2.06 22.32 14.22
N ALA A 279 -0.77 22.63 14.31
CA ALA A 279 -0.05 22.64 15.56
C ALA A 279 -0.92 23.34 16.62
N VAL A 280 -1.30 22.61 17.67
CA VAL A 280 -1.81 23.27 18.87
C VAL A 280 -0.63 24.08 19.38
N THR A 281 -0.67 25.39 19.22
CA THR A 281 0.27 26.28 19.89
C THR A 281 0.16 25.98 21.38
N GLU A 282 1.23 25.45 21.96
CA GLU A 282 1.36 25.30 23.42
C GLU A 282 0.86 26.59 24.09
N PRO A 283 -0.02 26.52 25.10
CA PRO A 283 -0.40 27.71 25.85
C PRO A 283 0.88 28.30 26.45
N SER A 284 1.18 29.54 26.05
CA SER A 284 2.35 30.27 26.51
C SER A 284 2.26 30.55 28.01
N SER A 285 2.83 29.67 28.85
CA SER A 285 3.45 30.05 30.12
C SER A 285 3.93 28.84 30.92
N MET A 286 5.26 28.65 31.00
CA MET A 286 5.88 28.27 32.26
C MET A 286 6.90 29.36 32.62
N ILE A 287 6.48 30.24 33.52
CA ILE A 287 7.33 31.24 34.17
C ILE A 287 8.38 30.46 34.97
N LEU A 288 9.62 30.44 34.50
CA LEU A 288 10.76 29.98 35.29
C LEU A 288 11.24 31.13 36.19
N LEU A 289 10.70 31.21 37.41
CA LEU A 289 11.29 32.01 38.50
C LEU A 289 12.59 31.34 38.96
N GLY A 290 13.68 32.10 38.94
CA GLY A 290 15.05 31.58 38.92
C GLY A 290 15.69 31.25 40.26
N LEU A 291 17.00 30.96 40.19
CA LEU A 291 18.01 31.46 41.13
C LEU A 291 19.43 31.19 40.59
N ALA A 292 20.27 32.21 40.72
CA ALA A 292 21.63 32.33 40.22
C ALA A 292 22.69 31.65 41.12
N GLY A 293 23.87 31.35 40.56
CA GLY A 293 25.07 31.02 41.36
C GLY A 293 26.28 30.55 40.55
N ALA A 294 27.28 31.42 40.42
CA ALA A 294 28.51 31.31 39.63
C ALA A 294 29.51 30.15 39.93
N GLY A 295 30.28 29.74 38.91
CA GLY A 295 31.74 29.98 38.90
C GLY A 295 32.77 28.83 39.12
N ILE A 296 33.44 28.46 38.01
CA ILE A 296 34.91 28.24 37.79
C ILE A 296 35.69 26.99 38.33
N PHE A 297 36.50 26.41 37.41
CA PHE A 297 37.85 25.78 37.47
C PHE A 297 38.04 24.26 37.19
N ALA A 298 39.21 23.95 36.61
CA ALA A 298 39.52 22.89 35.65
C ALA A 298 40.41 21.70 36.15
N ALA A 299 40.46 20.65 35.29
CA ALA A 299 41.53 19.69 34.98
C ALA A 299 42.07 18.66 36.02
N HIS A 300 42.04 17.35 35.68
CA HIS A 300 43.25 16.49 35.51
C HIS A 300 42.94 15.04 35.06
N ARG A 301 43.85 14.46 34.24
CA ARG A 301 43.94 13.09 33.69
C ARG A 301 44.40 12.04 34.74
N TYR A 302 44.20 10.73 34.48
CA TYR A 302 45.14 9.58 34.67
C TYR A 302 44.43 8.26 34.23
N SER A 303 44.82 7.61 33.11
CA SER A 303 45.72 6.44 32.93
C SER A 303 45.38 5.15 33.71
N ARG A 304 45.11 4.06 32.96
CA ARG A 304 44.98 2.66 33.44
C ARG A 304 46.37 2.00 33.49
N SER A 305 46.66 1.22 34.53
CA SER A 305 47.83 0.35 34.64
C SER A 305 47.41 -1.12 34.68
N ASP A 306 48.01 -1.90 33.80
CA ASP A 306 48.19 -3.35 33.89
C ASP A 306 48.94 -3.75 35.17
N THR A 307 48.56 -4.88 35.76
CA THR A 307 49.50 -5.78 36.45
C THR A 307 49.01 -7.21 36.31
N GLY A 308 49.77 -8.02 35.58
CA GLY A 308 49.61 -9.47 35.55
C GLY A 308 50.53 -10.19 36.54
N SER A 309 50.42 -11.53 36.46
CA SER A 309 51.30 -12.58 37.00
C SER A 309 51.11 -12.91 38.50
N ARG A 310 51.20 -14.16 38.96
CA ARG A 310 52.02 -15.28 38.45
C ARG A 310 51.73 -16.60 39.22
N LEU A 311 51.81 -17.72 38.50
CA LEU A 311 52.28 -19.08 38.88
C LEU A 311 51.93 -19.70 40.25
N ALA A 312 51.30 -20.87 40.20
CA ALA A 312 51.92 -22.16 40.56
C ALA A 312 51.36 -23.26 39.65
#